data_AF-A0A916YR96-F1
#
_entry.id   AF-A0A916YR96-F1
#
_cell.length_a   1.000
_cell.length_b   1.000
_cell.length_c   1.000
_cell.angle_alpha   90.00
_cell.angle_beta   90.00
_cell.angle_gamma   90.00
#
_symmetry.space_group_name_H-M   'P 1'
#
loop_
_entity.id
_entity.type
_entity.pdbx_description
1 polymer ?
#
loop_
_entity_poly.entity_id
_entity_poly.type
_entity_poly.pdbx_seq_one_letter_code
_entity_poly.pdbx_strand_id
1 'polypeptide(L)'
;MSLDLHTATARLMRDMATSEVAVADALVAATALMHSAALAQRDVSGASAIQTHSTMLRISKMAAGLIDVQAETRRAHGQLLKVGQEMGATEEPTCPGDDAFTSAWDRNAAAA
;
A
#
# COMPACT_ATOMS: atom_id res chain seq x y z
N MET A 1 18.77 2.26 27.37
CA MET A 1 17.41 2.76 27.65
C MET A 1 16.46 1.78 26.98
N SER A 2 15.78 0.92 27.74
CA SER A 2 14.78 -0.02 27.19
C SER A 2 13.48 0.73 26.92
N LEU A 3 12.77 0.35 25.86
CA LEU A 3 11.42 0.82 25.62
C LEU A 3 10.44 0.00 26.46
N ASP A 4 9.49 0.68 27.08
CA ASP A 4 8.28 0.03 27.61
C ASP A 4 7.37 -0.44 26.45
N LEU A 5 6.60 -1.50 26.69
CA LEU A 5 5.73 -2.15 25.72
C LEU A 5 4.75 -1.17 25.07
N HIS A 6 4.11 -0.31 25.86
CA HIS A 6 3.13 0.64 25.33
C HIS A 6 3.78 1.68 24.42
N THR A 7 4.98 2.14 24.81
CA THR A 7 5.77 3.08 23.98
C THR A 7 6.24 2.43 22.68
N ALA A 8 6.60 1.14 22.72
CA ALA A 8 7.03 0.39 21.54
C ALA A 8 5.87 0.19 20.56
N THR A 9 4.72 -0.26 21.05
CA THR A 9 3.51 -0.45 20.24
C THR A 9 3.05 0.84 19.59
N ALA A 10 2.97 1.94 20.36
CA ALA A 10 2.56 3.24 19.82
C ALA A 10 3.52 3.81 18.76
N ARG A 11 4.81 3.44 18.80
CA ARG A 11 5.77 3.79 17.74
C ARG A 11 5.58 2.93 16.51
N LEU A 12 5.55 1.61 16.67
CA LEU A 12 5.37 0.67 15.57
C LEU A 12 4.07 0.93 14.78
N MET A 13 2.96 1.23 15.46
CA MET A 13 1.70 1.57 14.79
C MET A 13 1.82 2.82 13.91
N ARG A 14 2.47 3.87 14.42
CA ARG A 14 2.67 5.11 13.65
C ARG A 14 3.64 4.91 12.49
N ASP A 15 4.73 4.21 12.72
CA ASP A 15 5.75 3.97 11.70
C ASP A 15 5.20 3.06 10.60
N MET A 16 4.37 2.07 10.95
CA MET A 16 3.67 1.21 9.98
C MET A 16 2.68 2.02 9.15
N ALA A 17 1.79 2.78 9.77
CA ALA A 17 0.82 3.62 9.04
C ALA A 17 1.52 4.63 8.11
N THR A 18 2.60 5.25 8.58
CA THR A 18 3.42 6.17 7.77
C THR A 18 4.04 5.45 6.57
N SER A 19 4.54 4.24 6.77
CA SER A 19 5.16 3.43 5.72
C SER A 19 4.15 3.00 4.65
N GLU A 20 2.95 2.56 5.07
CA GLU A 20 1.88 2.16 4.15
C GLU A 20 1.45 3.32 3.23
N VAL A 21 1.27 4.52 3.80
CA VAL A 21 0.94 5.73 3.05
C VAL A 21 2.06 6.09 2.09
N ALA A 22 3.32 6.09 2.55
CA ALA A 22 4.46 6.42 1.69
C ALA A 22 4.62 5.48 0.49
N VAL A 23 4.35 4.18 0.67
CA VAL A 23 4.38 3.20 -0.43
C VAL A 23 3.24 3.46 -1.42
N ALA A 24 2.04 3.77 -0.93
CA ALA A 24 0.90 4.11 -1.78
C ALA A 24 1.17 5.39 -2.60
N ASP A 25 1.70 6.43 -1.97
CA ASP A 25 2.07 7.69 -2.64
C ASP A 25 3.16 7.48 -3.68
N ALA A 26 4.16 6.64 -3.39
CA ALA A 26 5.20 6.28 -4.35
C ALA A 26 4.62 5.59 -5.60
N LEU A 27 3.62 4.72 -5.43
CA LEU A 27 2.93 4.06 -6.55
C LEU A 27 2.13 5.07 -7.40
N VAL A 28 1.45 6.02 -6.77
CA VAL A 28 0.77 7.12 -7.47
C VAL A 28 1.77 7.96 -8.26
N ALA A 29 2.90 8.34 -7.65
CA ALA A 29 3.93 9.12 -8.33
C ALA A 29 4.55 8.36 -9.51
N ALA A 30 4.82 7.06 -9.36
CA ALA A 30 5.38 6.22 -10.42
C ALA A 30 4.44 6.09 -11.63
N THR A 31 3.14 5.92 -11.38
CA THR A 31 2.14 5.82 -12.46
C THR A 31 1.90 7.16 -13.15
N ALA A 32 1.89 8.27 -12.40
CA ALA A 32 1.84 9.63 -12.97
C ALA A 32 3.07 9.93 -13.85
N LEU A 33 4.26 9.47 -13.44
CA LEU A 33 5.48 9.58 -14.24
C LEU A 33 5.38 8.77 -15.54
N MET A 34 4.85 7.55 -15.49
CA MET A 34 4.62 6.74 -16.70
C MET A 34 3.66 7.45 -17.66
N HIS A 35 2.56 8.00 -17.15
CA HIS A 35 1.61 8.76 -17.95
C HIS A 35 2.27 9.96 -18.63
N SER A 36 3.06 10.72 -17.87
CA SER A 36 3.79 11.89 -18.39
C SER A 36 4.83 11.49 -19.45
N ALA A 37 5.53 10.35 -19.27
CA ALA A 37 6.47 9.83 -20.26
C ALA A 37 5.77 9.42 -21.56
N ALA A 38 4.58 8.82 -21.49
CA ALA A 38 3.77 8.46 -22.66
C ALA A 38 3.25 9.70 -23.40
N LEU A 39 2.81 10.74 -22.66
CA LEU A 39 2.45 12.03 -23.25
C LEU A 39 3.63 12.67 -23.95
N ALA A 40 4.80 12.72 -23.31
CA ALA A 40 6.02 13.27 -23.91
C ALA A 40 6.40 12.53 -25.19
N GLN A 41 6.25 11.20 -25.24
CA GLN A 41 6.50 10.43 -26.46
C GLN A 41 5.56 10.82 -27.61
N ARG A 42 4.29 11.10 -27.29
CA ARG A 42 3.26 11.42 -28.29
C ARG A 42 3.37 12.86 -28.78
N ASP A 43 3.61 13.80 -27.88
CA ASP A 43 3.42 15.23 -28.13
C ASP A 43 4.73 15.96 -28.48
N VAL A 44 5.90 15.40 -28.15
CA VAL A 44 7.21 16.03 -28.44
C VAL A 44 7.78 15.52 -29.75
N SER A 45 7.86 16.41 -30.74
CA SER A 45 8.51 16.13 -32.03
C SER A 45 10.00 15.82 -31.86
N GLY A 46 10.46 14.71 -32.43
CA GLY A 46 11.86 14.29 -32.38
C GLY A 46 12.25 13.48 -31.14
N ALA A 47 11.28 13.13 -30.27
CA ALA A 47 11.53 12.23 -29.15
C ALA A 47 11.99 10.85 -29.64
N SER A 48 13.07 10.32 -29.05
CA SER A 48 13.55 8.97 -29.37
C SER A 48 12.57 7.92 -28.86
N ALA A 49 11.89 7.23 -29.77
CA ALA A 49 10.94 6.17 -29.45
C ALA A 49 11.61 5.02 -28.68
N ILE A 50 12.85 4.66 -29.05
CA ILE A 50 13.60 3.58 -28.40
C ILE A 50 13.93 3.94 -26.95
N GLN A 51 14.45 5.15 -26.72
CA GLN A 51 14.81 5.58 -25.36
C GLN A 51 13.55 5.71 -24.49
N THR A 52 12.49 6.33 -25.01
CA THR A 52 11.24 6.51 -24.26
C THR A 52 10.59 5.18 -23.90
N HIS A 53 10.54 4.24 -24.85
CA HIS A 53 10.06 2.88 -24.58
C HIS A 53 10.90 2.16 -23.53
N SER A 54 12.23 2.25 -23.61
CA SER A 54 13.13 1.65 -22.61
C SER A 54 12.94 2.26 -21.21
N THR A 55 12.65 3.56 -21.13
CA THR A 55 12.36 4.26 -19.88
C THR A 55 11.01 3.83 -19.31
N MET A 56 9.97 3.73 -20.16
CA MET A 56 8.65 3.25 -19.73
C MET A 56 8.71 1.81 -19.21
N LEU A 57 9.51 0.92 -19.82
CA LEU A 57 9.76 -0.43 -19.31
C LEU A 57 10.44 -0.43 -17.94
N ARG A 58 11.33 0.53 -17.66
CA ARG A 58 11.95 0.68 -16.34
C ARG A 58 10.94 1.18 -15.31
N ILE A 59 10.09 2.14 -15.69
CA ILE A 59 9.02 2.65 -14.81
C ILE A 59 7.98 1.56 -14.52
N SER A 60 7.62 0.72 -15.50
CA SER A 60 6.68 -0.39 -15.26
C SER A 60 7.25 -1.42 -14.30
N LYS A 61 8.55 -1.74 -14.41
CA LYS A 61 9.24 -2.59 -13.44
C LYS A 61 9.28 -1.98 -12.04
N MET A 62 9.47 -0.66 -11.94
CA MET A 62 9.41 0.06 -10.67
C MET A 62 8.00 -0.02 -10.06
N ALA A 63 6.95 0.20 -10.84
CA ALA A 63 5.57 0.11 -10.37
C ALA A 63 5.20 -1.32 -9.91
N ALA A 64 5.64 -2.35 -10.63
CA ALA A 64 5.48 -3.74 -10.22
C ALA A 64 6.14 -4.01 -8.86
N GLY A 65 7.40 -3.56 -8.68
CA GLY A 65 8.09 -3.70 -7.40
C GLY A 65 7.41 -2.96 -6.25
N LEU A 66 6.81 -1.78 -6.50
CA LEU A 66 6.05 -1.05 -5.48
C LEU A 66 4.76 -1.78 -5.08
N ILE A 67 4.10 -2.48 -6.01
CA ILE A 67 2.95 -3.35 -5.70
C ILE A 67 3.37 -4.50 -4.78
N ASP A 68 4.50 -5.14 -5.08
CA ASP A 68 5.05 -6.19 -4.23
C ASP A 68 5.38 -5.66 -2.83
N VAL A 69 6.04 -4.51 -2.74
CA VAL A 69 6.33 -3.84 -1.46
C VAL A 69 5.05 -3.54 -0.69
N GLN A 70 4.00 -3.03 -1.35
CA GLN A 70 2.71 -2.76 -0.70
C GLN A 70 2.09 -4.03 -0.10
N ALA A 71 2.17 -5.15 -0.82
CA ALA A 71 1.69 -6.44 -0.31
C ALA A 71 2.50 -6.88 0.92
N GLU A 72 3.83 -6.79 0.86
CA GLU A 72 4.70 -7.17 1.97
C GLU A 72 4.55 -6.24 3.18
N THR A 73 4.33 -4.93 2.98
CA THR A 73 4.00 -4.00 4.08
C THR A 73 2.72 -4.43 4.81
N ARG A 74 1.66 -4.80 4.08
CA ARG A 74 0.42 -5.29 4.69
C ARG A 74 0.60 -6.62 5.44
N ARG A 75 1.43 -7.53 4.91
CA ARG A 75 1.76 -8.78 5.63
C ARG A 75 2.52 -8.48 6.92
N ALA A 76 3.51 -7.58 6.87
CA ALA A 76 4.27 -7.16 8.04
C ALA A 76 3.36 -6.51 9.10
N HIS A 77 2.38 -5.69 8.69
CA HIS A 77 1.35 -5.17 9.58
C HIS A 77 0.61 -6.31 10.30
N GLY A 78 0.05 -7.27 9.56
CA GLY A 78 -0.65 -8.40 10.16
C GLY A 78 0.21 -9.24 11.12
N GLN A 79 1.49 -9.41 10.80
CA GLN A 79 2.45 -10.09 11.69
C GLN A 79 2.72 -9.28 12.97
N LEU A 80 2.92 -7.96 12.86
CA LEU A 80 3.11 -7.09 14.02
C LEU A 80 1.87 -7.04 14.91
N LEU A 81 0.67 -7.08 14.34
CA LEU A 81 -0.57 -7.18 15.10
C LEU A 81 -0.60 -8.47 15.92
N LYS A 82 -0.25 -9.60 15.31
CA LYS A 82 -0.17 -10.89 16.02
C LYS A 82 0.86 -10.86 17.16
N VAL A 83 2.04 -10.28 16.93
CA VAL A 83 3.04 -10.09 17.99
C VAL A 83 2.50 -9.19 19.12
N GLY A 84 1.77 -8.13 18.78
CA GLY A 84 1.11 -7.27 19.75
C GLY A 84 0.11 -8.02 20.64
N GLN A 85 -0.68 -8.91 20.05
CA GLN A 85 -1.64 -9.76 20.77
C GLN A 85 -0.93 -10.75 21.70
N GLU A 86 0.09 -11.45 21.21
CA GLU A 86 0.87 -12.41 21.99
C GLU A 86 1.57 -11.77 23.20
N MET A 87 1.96 -10.49 23.07
CA MET A 87 2.61 -9.72 24.13
C MET A 87 1.61 -9.01 25.07
N GLY A 88 0.30 -9.18 24.86
CA GLY A 88 -0.74 -8.47 25.63
C GLY A 88 -0.76 -6.95 25.41
N ALA A 89 -0.15 -6.48 24.31
CA ALA A 89 -0.06 -5.07 23.97
C ALA A 89 -1.27 -4.55 23.19
N THR A 90 -2.04 -5.44 22.58
CA THR A 90 -3.28 -5.16 21.85
C THR A 90 -4.33 -6.19 22.24
N GLU A 91 -5.56 -5.77 22.52
CA GLU A 91 -6.66 -6.71 22.74
C GLU A 91 -6.94 -7.53 21.47
N GLU A 92 -7.45 -8.76 21.65
CA GLU A 92 -7.98 -9.56 20.54
C GLU A 92 -8.98 -8.70 19.77
N PRO A 93 -8.81 -8.48 18.44
CA PRO A 93 -9.80 -7.76 17.67
C PRO A 93 -11.08 -8.58 17.75
N THR A 94 -12.06 -8.06 18.48
CA THR A 94 -13.43 -8.53 18.34
C THR A 94 -13.80 -8.20 16.91
N CYS A 95 -13.68 -9.18 16.00
CA CYS A 95 -14.28 -9.05 14.68
C CYS A 95 -15.72 -8.59 14.94
N PRO A 96 -16.18 -7.44 14.41
CA PRO A 96 -17.59 -7.18 14.39
C PRO A 96 -18.21 -8.41 13.73
N GLY A 97 -19.20 -9.03 14.38
CA GLY A 97 -19.70 -10.36 14.03
C GLY A 97 -19.93 -10.50 12.52
N ASP A 98 -19.85 -11.75 12.02
CA ASP A 98 -19.85 -12.13 10.60
C ASP A 98 -20.90 -11.41 9.72
N ASP A 99 -21.91 -10.81 10.33
CA ASP A 99 -22.93 -9.90 9.81
C ASP A 99 -22.39 -8.60 9.16
N ALA A 100 -21.17 -8.16 9.49
CA ALA A 100 -20.62 -6.90 8.97
C ALA A 100 -20.30 -6.96 7.46
N PHE A 101 -19.82 -8.11 6.98
CA PHE A 101 -19.49 -8.31 5.57
C PHE A 101 -20.71 -8.74 4.75
N THR A 102 -21.62 -9.54 5.33
CA THR A 102 -22.88 -9.95 4.68
C THR A 102 -23.85 -8.78 4.53
N SER A 103 -23.98 -7.91 5.54
CA SER A 103 -24.87 -6.75 5.47
C SER A 103 -24.42 -5.70 4.44
N ALA A 104 -23.14 -5.65 4.09
CA ALA A 104 -22.64 -4.75 3.03
C ALA A 104 -23.00 -5.26 1.63
N TRP A 105 -23.06 -6.58 1.44
CA TRP A 105 -23.51 -7.18 0.18
C TRP A 105 -25.03 -7.09 0.03
N ASP A 106 -25.80 -7.38 1.10
CA ASP A 106 -27.26 -7.33 1.08
C ASP A 106 -27.81 -5.92 0.85
N ARG A 107 -27.14 -4.88 1.40
CA ARG A 107 -27.51 -3.48 1.14
C ARG A 107 -27.33 -3.07 -0.32
N ASN A 108 -26.34 -3.63 -1.02
CA ASN A 108 -26.10 -3.34 -2.44
C ASN A 108 -27.00 -4.19 -3.34
N ALA A 109 -27.35 -5.41 -2.94
CA ALA A 109 -28.28 -6.28 -3.66
C ALA A 109 -29.74 -5.80 -3.59
N ALA A 110 -30.15 -5.14 -2.50
CA ALA A 110 -31.48 -4.55 -2.35
C ALA A 110 -31.65 -3.19 -3.07
N ALA A 111 -30.56 -2.63 -3.62
CA ALA A 111 -30.55 -1.36 -4.34
C ALA A 111 -30.50 -1.52 -5.88
N ALA A 112 -30.64 -2.75 -6.39
CA ALA A 112 -30.75 -3.10 -7.80
C ALA A 112 -32.13 -3.69 -8.10
#